data_AF-A0A0R2VF96-F1
#
_entry.id   AF-A0A0R2VF96-F1
#
_cell.length_a   1.000
_cell.length_b   1.000
_cell.length_c   1.000
_cell.angle_alpha   90.00
_cell.angle_beta   90.00
_cell.angle_gamma   90.00
#
_symmetry.space_group_name_H-M   'P 1'
#
loop_
_entity.id
_entity.type
_entity.pdbx_description
1 polymer ?
#
loop_
_entity_poly.entity_id
_entity_poly.type
_entity_poly.pdbx_seq_one_letter_code
_entity_poly.pdbx_strand_id
1 'polypeptide(L)'
;MKTTMKLILPLLFIGALASGLNAQVVMKDFVSKDHMGKIEKSVNNNGQPLYWKLEYKNTDGARIYYDFILYKDASMTKEMLRFPSLMRNLEWTYYLDVSMTKDDATKVFAMIFKKDLRWARVKYSPHEGCSWLDPTEWDRINLVDNFQGLLDNTFTQMDKNVKFDCYVK
;
A
#
# COMPACT_ATOMS: atom_id res chain seq x y z
N MET A 1 -51.13 -55.41 7.04
CA MET A 1 -49.74 -55.61 6.61
C MET A 1 -49.64 -55.40 5.10
N LYS A 2 -48.99 -54.31 4.68
CA LYS A 2 -48.32 -54.17 3.38
C LYS A 2 -47.09 -53.29 3.63
N THR A 3 -45.94 -53.95 3.52
CA THR A 3 -44.57 -53.43 3.61
C THR A 3 -44.17 -52.81 2.27
N THR A 4 -43.41 -51.72 2.30
CA THR A 4 -42.44 -51.16 1.32
C THR A 4 -42.52 -49.63 1.40
N MET A 5 -41.48 -48.80 1.37
CA MET A 5 -40.02 -48.97 1.33
C MET A 5 -39.44 -47.56 1.63
N LYS A 6 -38.25 -47.51 2.21
CA LYS A 6 -37.49 -46.32 2.59
C LYS A 6 -37.35 -45.29 1.45
N LEU A 7 -37.49 -44.00 1.76
CA LEU A 7 -36.69 -42.96 1.12
C LEU A 7 -36.10 -42.05 2.21
N ILE A 8 -34.83 -42.31 2.50
CA ILE A 8 -33.92 -41.41 3.20
C ILE A 8 -33.60 -40.30 2.20
N LEU A 9 -33.98 -39.06 2.51
CA LEU A 9 -33.40 -37.90 1.83
C LEU A 9 -33.12 -36.80 2.86
N PRO A 10 -31.92 -36.80 3.47
CA PRO A 10 -31.44 -35.61 4.13
C PRO A 10 -31.13 -34.63 3.00
N LEU A 11 -32.00 -33.63 2.79
CA LEU A 11 -31.65 -32.48 1.98
C LEU A 11 -30.50 -31.75 2.67
N LEU A 12 -29.29 -32.13 2.26
CA LEU A 12 -28.21 -31.22 1.93
C LEU A 12 -28.03 -30.09 2.94
N PHE A 13 -27.48 -30.46 4.09
CA PHE A 13 -26.49 -29.66 4.80
C PHE A 13 -25.23 -29.49 3.89
N ILE A 14 -25.38 -28.82 2.75
CA ILE A 14 -24.28 -28.31 1.90
C ILE A 14 -24.57 -26.84 1.65
N GLY A 15 -24.34 -26.06 2.71
CA GLY A 15 -24.36 -24.60 2.69
C GLY A 15 -23.39 -23.99 3.70
N ALA A 16 -22.88 -24.81 4.64
CA ALA A 16 -21.66 -24.50 5.36
C ALA A 16 -20.47 -24.93 4.48
N LEU A 17 -19.61 -23.97 4.13
CA LEU A 17 -18.40 -24.10 3.30
C LEU A 17 -18.61 -23.93 1.79
N ALA A 18 -18.78 -22.68 1.31
CA ALA A 18 -18.08 -22.15 0.11
C ALA A 18 -18.73 -20.86 -0.43
N SER A 19 -18.65 -19.79 0.35
CA SER A 19 -18.48 -18.45 -0.22
C SER A 19 -17.98 -17.56 0.89
N GLY A 20 -16.77 -17.90 1.37
CA GLY A 20 -15.88 -16.85 1.85
C GLY A 20 -15.93 -15.78 0.77
N LEU A 21 -16.47 -14.62 1.11
CA LEU A 21 -16.45 -13.44 0.26
C LEU A 21 -14.98 -13.23 -0.10
N ASN A 22 -14.59 -13.78 -1.25
CA ASN A 22 -13.32 -13.49 -1.88
C ASN A 22 -13.43 -12.01 -2.18
N ALA A 23 -12.95 -11.18 -1.26
CA ALA A 23 -12.76 -9.77 -1.48
C ALA A 23 -11.87 -9.67 -2.72
N GLN A 24 -12.51 -9.54 -3.88
CA GLN A 24 -11.85 -9.58 -5.15
C GLN A 24 -11.04 -8.31 -5.23
N VAL A 25 -9.72 -8.46 -5.34
CA VAL A 25 -8.84 -7.35 -5.69
C VAL A 25 -9.25 -6.92 -7.10
N VAL A 26 -9.99 -5.81 -7.19
CA VAL A 26 -10.28 -5.17 -8.47
C VAL A 26 -8.93 -4.86 -9.14
N MET A 27 -8.76 -5.10 -10.44
CA MET A 27 -7.48 -4.91 -11.14
C MET A 27 -6.27 -5.70 -10.58
N LYS A 28 -6.49 -6.87 -9.94
CA LYS A 28 -5.43 -7.70 -9.33
C LYS A 28 -4.14 -7.80 -10.14
N ASP A 29 -4.23 -8.06 -11.44
CA ASP A 29 -3.04 -8.27 -12.30
C ASP A 29 -2.22 -7.00 -12.51
N PHE A 30 -2.84 -5.83 -12.42
CA PHE A 30 -2.12 -4.57 -12.55
C PHE A 30 -1.41 -4.22 -11.25
N VAL A 31 -2.11 -4.36 -10.12
CA VAL A 31 -1.53 -4.06 -8.82
C VAL A 31 -0.50 -5.12 -8.39
N SER A 32 -0.67 -6.40 -8.73
CA SER A 32 0.25 -7.48 -8.32
C SER A 32 1.53 -7.54 -9.18
N LYS A 33 2.19 -6.39 -9.38
CA LYS A 33 3.41 -6.20 -10.17
C LYS A 33 4.30 -5.15 -9.52
N ASP A 34 5.55 -5.10 -9.96
CA ASP A 34 6.45 -4.01 -9.58
C ASP A 34 5.94 -2.67 -10.12
N HIS A 35 6.01 -1.65 -9.27
CA HIS A 35 5.81 -0.26 -9.66
C HIS A 35 7.03 0.56 -9.31
N MET A 36 7.34 1.57 -10.11
CA MET A 36 8.52 2.39 -9.88
C MET A 36 8.31 3.81 -10.38
N GLY A 37 9.11 4.72 -9.85
CA GLY A 37 9.11 6.12 -10.24
C GLY A 37 10.27 6.86 -9.63
N LYS A 38 10.18 8.19 -9.66
CA LYS A 38 11.19 9.07 -9.08
C LYS A 38 10.57 10.33 -8.52
N ILE A 39 11.22 10.86 -7.48
CA ILE A 39 10.93 12.14 -6.86
C ILE A 39 12.02 13.09 -7.34
N GLU A 40 11.61 14.09 -8.11
CA GLU A 40 12.51 15.14 -8.56
C GLU A 40 12.86 16.05 -7.39
N LYS A 41 14.12 16.49 -7.32
CA LYS A 41 14.60 17.44 -6.30
C LYS A 41 14.30 16.99 -4.87
N SER A 42 14.57 15.72 -4.56
CA SER A 42 14.28 15.15 -3.25
C SER A 42 15.06 15.84 -2.13
N VAL A 43 14.36 16.19 -1.06
CA VAL A 43 14.99 16.79 0.14
C VAL A 43 15.84 15.77 0.89
N ASN A 44 15.49 14.48 0.80
CA ASN A 44 16.27 13.39 1.39
C ASN A 44 17.42 12.89 0.49
N ASN A 45 17.63 13.48 -0.68
CA ASN A 45 18.77 13.20 -1.55
C ASN A 45 19.51 14.46 -2.00
N ASN A 46 19.62 15.47 -1.12
CA ASN A 46 20.37 16.70 -1.38
C ASN A 46 19.96 17.42 -2.69
N GLY A 47 18.67 17.41 -3.01
CA GLY A 47 18.13 18.00 -4.24
C GLY A 47 18.39 17.18 -5.51
N GLN A 48 19.02 16.01 -5.42
CA GLN A 48 19.10 15.05 -6.52
C GLN A 48 17.81 14.21 -6.61
N PRO A 49 17.55 13.56 -7.75
CA PRO A 49 16.42 12.64 -7.86
C PRO A 49 16.53 11.49 -6.87
N LEU A 50 15.43 11.12 -6.23
CA LEU A 50 15.32 9.90 -5.43
C LEU A 50 14.40 8.93 -6.15
N TYR A 51 14.84 7.70 -6.35
CA TYR A 51 14.09 6.70 -7.10
C TYR A 51 13.36 5.78 -6.14
N TRP A 52 12.15 5.35 -6.49
CA TRP A 52 11.35 4.48 -5.64
C TRP A 52 10.88 3.25 -6.41
N LYS A 53 10.75 2.13 -5.69
CA LYS A 53 10.20 0.88 -6.19
C LYS A 53 9.26 0.28 -5.16
N LEU A 54 8.04 -0.05 -5.57
CA LEU A 54 7.19 -1.04 -4.89
C LEU A 54 7.46 -2.38 -5.53
N GLU A 55 8.31 -3.18 -4.90
CA GLU A 55 8.66 -4.53 -5.35
C GLU A 55 7.62 -5.54 -4.86
N TYR A 56 6.89 -6.13 -5.80
CA TYR A 56 5.85 -7.10 -5.51
C TYR A 56 6.43 -8.36 -4.86
N LYS A 57 5.76 -8.84 -3.80
CA LYS A 57 6.12 -10.10 -3.13
C LYS A 57 5.09 -11.17 -3.41
N ASN A 58 3.87 -10.98 -2.91
CA ASN A 58 2.79 -11.94 -3.03
C ASN A 58 1.42 -11.27 -2.81
N THR A 59 0.38 -12.04 -3.09
CA THR A 59 -1.02 -11.65 -2.82
C THR A 59 -1.69 -12.70 -1.96
N ASP A 60 -2.39 -12.27 -0.91
CA ASP A 60 -3.22 -13.11 -0.02
C ASP A 60 -4.61 -12.49 0.13
N GLY A 61 -5.61 -13.11 -0.49
CA GLY A 61 -6.96 -12.53 -0.58
C GLY A 61 -6.95 -11.12 -1.19
N ALA A 62 -7.40 -10.12 -0.40
CA ALA A 62 -7.43 -8.71 -0.79
C ALA A 62 -6.13 -7.93 -0.48
N ARG A 63 -5.13 -8.61 0.10
CA ARG A 63 -3.87 -8.01 0.55
C ARG A 63 -2.79 -8.28 -0.46
N ILE A 64 -2.09 -7.23 -0.88
CA ILE A 64 -0.96 -7.34 -1.79
C ILE A 64 0.25 -6.79 -1.06
N TYR A 65 1.26 -7.62 -0.90
CA TYR A 65 2.46 -7.29 -0.15
C TYR A 65 3.57 -6.85 -1.10
N TYR A 66 4.26 -5.80 -0.70
CA TYR A 66 5.42 -5.25 -1.38
C TYR A 66 6.53 -4.96 -0.38
N ASP A 67 7.74 -4.83 -0.91
CA ASP A 67 8.75 -3.97 -0.30
C ASP A 67 8.72 -2.61 -1.00
N PHE A 68 8.56 -1.54 -0.22
CA PHE A 68 8.82 -0.18 -0.70
C PHE A 68 10.30 0.14 -0.50
N ILE A 69 11.00 0.44 -1.58
CA ILE A 69 12.45 0.62 -1.62
C ILE A 69 12.77 1.98 -2.22
N LEU A 70 13.69 2.70 -1.59
CA LEU A 70 14.23 3.97 -2.07
C LEU A 70 15.66 3.77 -2.54
N TYR A 71 16.04 4.40 -3.66
CA TYR A 71 17.37 4.32 -4.24
C TYR A 71 17.91 5.72 -4.54
N LYS A 72 19.22 5.91 -4.34
CA LYS A 72 19.90 7.18 -4.61
C LYS A 72 20.29 7.38 -6.08
N ASP A 73 20.11 6.37 -6.92
CA ASP A 73 20.57 6.35 -8.30
C ASP A 73 19.53 5.79 -9.28
N ALA A 74 19.62 6.21 -10.55
CA ALA A 74 18.69 5.84 -11.60
C ALA A 74 18.73 4.36 -11.97
N SER A 75 19.86 3.67 -11.74
CA SER A 75 19.97 2.24 -12.00
C SER A 75 19.36 1.39 -10.88
N MET A 76 18.88 2.02 -9.80
CA MET A 76 18.30 1.36 -8.62
C MET A 76 19.23 0.30 -8.04
N THR A 77 20.53 0.62 -7.93
CA THR A 77 21.55 -0.30 -7.39
C THR A 77 22.01 0.10 -5.99
N LYS A 78 21.91 1.37 -5.62
CA LYS A 78 22.24 1.91 -4.31
C LYS A 78 20.99 2.12 -3.48
N GLU A 79 20.52 1.03 -2.88
CA GLU A 79 19.42 1.05 -1.92
C GLU A 79 19.75 2.00 -0.76
N MET A 80 18.79 2.86 -0.44
CA MET A 80 18.83 3.78 0.69
C MET A 80 18.01 3.23 1.86
N LEU A 81 16.79 2.79 1.58
CA LEU A 81 15.83 2.33 2.58
C LEU A 81 14.90 1.29 1.98
N ARG A 82 14.40 0.41 2.85
CA ARG A 82 13.38 -0.59 2.53
C ARG A 82 12.37 -0.71 3.66
N PHE A 83 11.09 -0.68 3.30
CA PHE A 83 9.98 -0.80 4.22
C PHE A 83 8.96 -1.85 3.76
N PRO A 84 8.49 -2.71 4.67
CA PRO A 84 7.35 -3.57 4.38
C PRO A 84 6.13 -2.72 4.02
N SER A 85 5.46 -3.06 2.93
CA SER A 85 4.29 -2.34 2.45
C SER A 85 3.14 -3.26 2.13
N LEU A 86 1.93 -2.81 2.47
CA LEU A 86 0.69 -3.55 2.26
C LEU A 86 -0.27 -2.67 1.47
N MET A 87 -0.77 -3.22 0.38
CA MET A 87 -1.83 -2.61 -0.39
C MET A 87 -3.14 -3.38 -0.20
N ARG A 88 -4.25 -2.65 -0.09
CA ARG A 88 -5.60 -3.22 -0.08
C ARG A 88 -6.43 -2.52 -1.12
N ASN A 89 -6.89 -3.27 -2.11
CA ASN A 89 -7.77 -2.74 -3.15
C ASN A 89 -9.22 -3.17 -2.90
N LEU A 90 -9.96 -2.35 -2.17
CA LEU A 90 -11.37 -2.57 -1.86
C LEU A 90 -12.24 -1.96 -2.95
N GLU A 91 -13.54 -2.29 -2.97
CA GLU A 91 -14.49 -1.79 -3.98
C GLU A 91 -14.41 -0.27 -4.16
N TRP A 92 -14.54 0.50 -3.07
CA TRP A 92 -14.61 1.96 -3.09
C TRP A 92 -13.32 2.68 -2.73
N THR A 93 -12.35 1.96 -2.16
CA THR A 93 -11.18 2.58 -1.55
C THR A 93 -9.95 1.75 -1.80
N TYR A 94 -8.86 2.44 -2.07
CA TYR A 94 -7.54 1.88 -2.19
C TYR A 94 -6.69 2.36 -1.02
N TYR A 95 -5.98 1.44 -0.37
CA TYR A 95 -5.04 1.74 0.70
C TYR A 95 -3.64 1.28 0.32
N LEU A 96 -2.65 2.11 0.62
CA LEU A 96 -1.24 1.73 0.64
C LEU A 96 -0.67 2.10 2.01
N ASP A 97 -0.27 1.07 2.75
CA ASP A 97 0.32 1.17 4.08
C ASP A 97 1.82 0.86 3.98
N VAL A 98 2.68 1.75 4.46
CA VAL A 98 4.13 1.56 4.54
C VAL A 98 4.54 1.54 6.01
N SER A 99 5.11 0.43 6.46
CA SER A 99 5.48 0.21 7.86
C SER A 99 6.89 0.75 8.12
N MET A 100 6.99 1.83 8.89
CA MET A 100 8.25 2.48 9.21
C MET A 100 8.59 2.20 10.67
N THR A 101 9.68 1.47 10.91
CA THR A 101 10.13 1.10 12.26
C THR A 101 11.37 1.89 12.67
N LYS A 102 11.36 2.44 13.88
CA LYS A 102 12.49 3.09 14.54
C LYS A 102 12.42 2.79 16.03
N ASP A 103 13.56 2.45 16.66
CA ASP A 103 13.66 2.17 18.09
C ASP A 103 12.58 1.20 18.60
N ASP A 104 12.38 0.08 17.88
CA ASP A 104 11.37 -0.96 18.14
C ASP A 104 9.89 -0.52 18.06
N ALA A 105 9.62 0.75 17.76
CA ALA A 105 8.29 1.25 17.47
C ALA A 105 8.02 1.26 15.97
N THR A 106 6.87 0.73 15.55
CA THR A 106 6.39 0.82 14.16
C THR A 106 5.26 1.82 14.07
N LYS A 107 5.39 2.77 13.14
CA LYS A 107 4.30 3.63 12.70
C LYS A 107 4.00 3.36 11.23
N VAL A 108 2.73 3.50 10.85
CA VAL A 108 2.25 3.19 9.50
C VAL A 108 1.93 4.47 8.76
N PHE A 109 2.67 4.73 7.68
CA PHE A 109 2.29 5.72 6.69
C PHE A 109 1.15 5.15 5.85
N ALA A 110 -0.03 5.77 5.90
CA ALA A 110 -1.21 5.27 5.19
C ALA A 110 -1.69 6.25 4.14
N MET A 111 -1.61 5.87 2.86
CA MET A 111 -2.32 6.55 1.79
C MET A 111 -3.71 5.95 1.60
N ILE A 112 -4.70 6.83 1.51
CA ILE A 112 -6.11 6.48 1.29
C ILE A 112 -6.56 7.16 0.02
N PHE A 113 -6.96 6.39 -0.97
CA PHE A 113 -7.54 6.88 -2.22
C PHE A 113 -9.01 6.45 -2.33
N LYS A 114 -9.91 7.43 -2.43
CA LYS A 114 -11.35 7.22 -2.71
C LYS A 114 -11.58 7.20 -4.21
N LYS A 115 -12.01 6.05 -4.74
CA LYS A 115 -12.09 5.81 -6.19
C LYS A 115 -13.24 6.55 -6.86
N ASP A 116 -14.38 6.60 -6.18
CA ASP A 116 -15.60 7.31 -6.60
C ASP A 116 -15.39 8.82 -6.67
N LEU A 117 -14.75 9.38 -5.64
CA LEU A 117 -14.51 10.82 -5.53
C LEU A 117 -13.15 11.26 -6.09
N ARG A 118 -12.34 10.30 -6.55
CA ARG A 118 -10.99 10.49 -7.11
C ARG A 118 -10.07 11.43 -6.31
N TRP A 119 -10.11 11.35 -4.99
CA TRP A 119 -9.16 12.08 -4.13
C TRP A 119 -8.32 11.12 -3.30
N ALA A 120 -7.10 11.56 -2.98
CA ALA A 120 -6.18 10.85 -2.10
C ALA A 120 -5.72 11.72 -0.94
N ARG A 121 -5.45 11.10 0.20
CA ARG A 121 -4.78 11.76 1.34
C ARG A 121 -3.83 10.79 2.01
N VAL A 122 -2.80 11.34 2.64
CA VAL A 122 -1.91 10.62 3.54
C VAL A 122 -2.35 10.86 4.97
N LYS A 123 -2.22 9.82 5.80
CA LYS A 123 -2.29 9.90 7.25
C LYS A 123 -1.02 9.30 7.82
N TYR A 124 -0.18 10.14 8.40
CA TYR A 124 1.03 9.69 9.07
C TYR A 124 1.51 10.73 10.09
N SER A 125 2.10 10.26 11.18
CA SER A 125 2.84 11.10 12.12
C SER A 125 4.20 10.44 12.28
N PRO A 126 5.30 11.04 11.76
CA PRO A 126 6.64 10.46 11.90
C PRO A 126 7.02 10.23 13.37
N HIS A 127 8.03 9.41 13.61
CA HIS A 127 8.65 9.33 14.93
C HIS A 127 9.18 10.71 15.35
N GLU A 128 9.31 10.94 16.66
CA GLU A 128 9.80 12.21 17.19
C GLU A 128 11.15 12.59 16.54
N GLY A 129 11.28 13.85 16.13
CA GLY A 129 12.46 14.37 15.42
C GLY A 129 12.58 13.98 13.94
N CYS A 130 11.73 13.09 13.43
CA CYS A 130 11.82 12.53 12.08
C CYS A 130 10.94 13.20 11.03
N SER A 131 10.35 14.35 11.36
CA SER A 131 9.67 15.21 10.39
C SER A 131 10.60 16.31 9.88
N TRP A 132 10.46 16.67 8.60
CA TRP A 132 11.04 17.89 8.03
C TRP A 132 10.27 19.16 8.46
N LEU A 133 8.95 19.02 8.66
CA LEU A 133 8.04 20.09 9.04
C LEU A 133 7.33 19.74 10.36
N ASP A 134 7.18 20.73 11.24
CA ASP A 134 6.43 20.63 12.49
C ASP A 134 5.44 21.81 12.63
N PRO A 135 4.11 21.58 12.49
CA PRO A 135 3.49 20.29 12.23
C PRO A 135 3.76 19.77 10.82
N THR A 136 3.69 18.45 10.66
CA THR A 136 3.78 17.81 9.34
C THR A 136 2.54 18.12 8.50
N GLU A 137 2.73 18.46 7.23
CA GLU A 137 1.65 18.87 6.32
C GLU A 137 1.41 17.82 5.23
N TRP A 138 0.21 17.23 5.27
CA TRP A 138 -0.22 16.24 4.27
C TRP A 138 -1.25 16.84 3.33
N ASP A 139 -0.88 16.98 2.07
CA ASP A 139 -1.71 17.56 1.04
C ASP A 139 -2.77 16.55 0.57
N ARG A 140 -4.02 17.00 0.50
CA ARG A 140 -5.08 16.24 -0.18
C ARG A 140 -4.95 16.47 -1.68
N ILE A 141 -4.77 15.39 -2.42
CA ILE A 141 -4.78 15.41 -3.88
C ILE A 141 -6.22 15.21 -4.33
N ASN A 142 -6.72 16.12 -5.16
CA ASN A 142 -8.02 15.97 -5.81
C ASN A 142 -7.81 15.62 -7.28
N LEU A 143 -8.81 15.00 -7.91
CA LEU A 143 -8.79 14.66 -9.34
C LEU A 143 -7.58 13.78 -9.71
N VAL A 144 -7.40 12.67 -9.00
CA VAL A 144 -6.35 11.70 -9.32
C VAL A 144 -6.66 11.01 -10.66
N ASP A 145 -5.89 11.35 -11.69
CA ASP A 145 -6.12 10.93 -13.08
C ASP A 145 -5.70 9.50 -13.39
N ASN A 146 -4.61 9.03 -12.77
CA ASN A 146 -4.07 7.70 -13.00
C ASN A 146 -3.31 7.19 -11.77
N PHE A 147 -3.03 5.88 -11.77
CA PHE A 147 -2.40 5.19 -10.64
C PHE A 147 -0.94 5.58 -10.43
N GLN A 148 -0.17 5.78 -11.51
CA GLN A 148 1.23 6.17 -11.39
C GLN A 148 1.35 7.55 -10.72
N GLY A 149 0.54 8.53 -11.15
CA GLY A 149 0.45 9.84 -10.53
C GLY A 149 -0.04 9.78 -9.08
N LEU A 150 -0.90 8.83 -8.72
CA LEU A 150 -1.27 8.59 -7.31
C LEU A 150 -0.04 8.20 -6.49
N LEU A 151 0.76 7.23 -6.96
CA LEU A 151 1.96 6.76 -6.27
C LEU A 151 3.05 7.83 -6.21
N ASP A 152 3.36 8.48 -7.34
CA ASP A 152 4.38 9.54 -7.42
C ASP A 152 4.07 10.69 -6.45
N ASN A 153 2.81 11.15 -6.40
CA ASN A 153 2.43 12.18 -5.44
C ASN A 153 2.48 11.68 -3.99
N THR A 154 2.10 10.41 -3.74
CA THR A 154 2.15 9.81 -2.40
C THR A 154 3.57 9.79 -1.86
N PHE A 155 4.53 9.31 -2.67
CA PHE A 155 5.92 9.23 -2.24
C PHE A 155 6.62 10.59 -2.24
N THR A 156 6.24 11.52 -3.11
CA THR A 156 6.68 12.92 -3.03
C THR A 156 6.26 13.57 -1.71
N GLN A 157 5.02 13.34 -1.26
CA GLN A 157 4.59 13.83 0.05
C GLN A 157 5.38 13.18 1.18
N MET A 158 5.70 11.89 1.08
CA MET A 158 6.55 11.21 2.07
C MET A 158 7.95 11.86 2.13
N ASP A 159 8.59 12.10 0.99
CA ASP A 159 9.91 12.76 0.92
C ASP A 159 9.88 14.18 1.51
N LYS A 160 8.90 15.01 1.13
CA LYS A 160 8.73 16.38 1.63
C LYS A 160 8.61 16.45 3.15
N ASN A 161 8.01 15.43 3.78
CA ASN A 161 7.59 15.49 5.18
C ASN A 161 8.44 14.65 6.13
N VAL A 162 9.08 13.58 5.64
CA VAL A 162 9.77 12.61 6.48
C VAL A 162 11.27 12.67 6.24
N LYS A 163 12.04 12.77 7.33
CA LYS A 163 13.50 12.61 7.32
C LYS A 163 13.84 11.14 7.19
N PHE A 164 14.28 10.71 6.02
CA PHE A 164 14.59 9.31 5.74
C PHE A 164 15.80 8.80 6.51
N ASP A 165 16.79 9.65 6.81
CA ASP A 165 17.96 9.28 7.61
C ASP A 165 17.60 8.79 9.02
N CYS A 166 16.43 9.13 9.56
CA CYS A 166 15.93 8.58 10.83
C CYS A 166 15.69 7.06 10.80
N TYR A 167 15.54 6.47 9.63
CA TYR A 167 15.11 5.09 9.43
C TYR A 167 16.18 4.25 8.73
N VAL A 168 17.33 4.85 8.41
CA VAL A 168 18.48 4.13 7.88
C VAL A 168 19.05 3.28 9.01
N LYS A 169 19.22 1.97 8.75
CA LYS A 169 19.83 1.04 9.69
C LYS A 169 21.33 0.96 9.49
#